data_AF-A0A3N9XWL8-F1
#
_entry.id   AF-A0A3N9XWL8-F1
#
_cell.length_a   1.000
_cell.length_b   1.000
_cell.length_c   1.000
_cell.angle_alpha   90.00
_cell.angle_beta   90.00
_cell.angle_gamma   90.00
#
_symmetry.space_group_name_H-M   'P 1'
#
loop_
_entity.id
_entity.type
_entity.pdbx_description
1 polymer ?
#
loop_
_entity_poly.entity_id
_entity_poly.type
_entity_poly.pdbx_seq_one_letter_code
_entity_poly.pdbx_strand_id
1 'polypeptide(L)'
;MDTGRHNPSCETARGHRCLCTQCGGSQHGVQGWLDHVDHDYLIRHGRRERFESKLAWTEHRPRRLEQTRGNQEITTDLARVDIADWLAAPSPPAGPEGGEPYPTPAEQVTALAEEMTRGAWREIVTELDRATQDTTSVKRDLTNHFWCDLFIGLVQAIEMTRRGFDSIPNKVKALILGSARQADRPHVTEAVVGLIVDKAWHGIQAAAFAGAPLLDLISNEEALRALRILAVFICPAPAQHAAVRHHALKALGEDATSTLTDQTKTRLAELFTDWRSASDVPPSG
;
A
#
# COMPACT_ATOMS: atom_id res chain seq x y z
N MET A 1 31.31 -2.08 4.25
CA MET A 1 29.99 -1.45 4.31
C MET A 1 29.19 -2.05 3.17
N ASP A 2 28.44 -3.12 3.46
CA ASP A 2 27.56 -3.74 2.46
C ASP A 2 26.31 -2.87 2.39
N THR A 3 26.09 -2.20 1.26
CA THR A 3 24.99 -1.23 1.04
C THR A 3 23.61 -1.90 0.98
N GLY A 4 23.49 -3.12 1.52
CA GLY A 4 22.34 -3.99 1.30
C GLY A 4 22.22 -4.29 -0.19
N ARG A 5 23.03 -5.23 -0.71
CA ARG A 5 22.80 -5.78 -2.07
C ARG A 5 21.35 -6.21 -2.16
N HIS A 6 20.53 -5.37 -2.78
CA HIS A 6 19.12 -5.61 -2.96
C HIS A 6 18.94 -6.69 -4.02
N ASN A 7 18.03 -7.63 -3.76
CA ASN A 7 17.64 -8.62 -4.76
C ASN A 7 16.56 -7.99 -5.66
N PRO A 8 16.84 -7.68 -6.95
CA PRO A 8 15.87 -7.04 -7.84
C PRO A 8 14.55 -7.82 -8.01
N SER A 9 14.58 -9.13 -7.73
CA SER A 9 13.36 -9.95 -7.72
C SER A 9 12.39 -9.60 -6.58
N CYS A 10 12.84 -8.93 -5.53
CA CYS A 10 11.97 -8.46 -4.45
C CYS A 10 11.12 -7.26 -4.90
N GLU A 11 11.73 -6.32 -5.60
CA GLU A 11 11.07 -5.12 -6.14
C GLU A 11 9.94 -5.45 -7.12
N THR A 12 10.11 -6.54 -7.87
CA THR A 12 9.16 -7.01 -8.88
C THR A 12 8.39 -8.25 -8.43
N ALA A 13 8.46 -8.59 -7.14
CA ALA A 13 7.84 -9.78 -6.59
C ALA A 13 6.32 -9.77 -6.78
N ARG A 14 5.78 -10.92 -7.21
CA ARG A 14 4.34 -11.13 -7.40
C ARG A 14 3.74 -12.08 -6.36
N GLY A 15 4.58 -12.63 -5.50
CA GLY A 15 4.18 -13.59 -4.49
C GLY A 15 3.47 -12.91 -3.31
N HIS A 16 2.53 -13.64 -2.71
CA HIS A 16 1.75 -13.16 -1.57
C HIS A 16 2.48 -13.28 -0.22
N ARG A 17 3.81 -13.39 -0.25
CA ARG A 17 4.69 -13.51 0.91
C ARG A 17 6.01 -12.82 0.62
N CYS A 18 6.55 -12.12 1.61
CA CYS A 18 7.88 -11.54 1.55
C CYS A 18 8.81 -12.26 2.53
N LEU A 19 9.94 -12.77 2.03
CA LEU A 19 10.98 -13.43 2.83
C LEU A 19 12.34 -12.71 2.69
N CYS A 20 12.35 -11.52 2.08
CA CYS A 20 13.57 -10.79 1.83
C CYS A 20 14.07 -10.10 3.10
N THR A 21 15.13 -10.64 3.69
CA THR A 21 15.78 -10.06 4.86
C THR A 21 16.75 -8.92 4.51
N GLN A 22 16.96 -8.61 3.23
CA GLN A 22 17.86 -7.53 2.81
C GLN A 22 17.14 -6.17 2.87
N CYS A 23 15.98 -6.05 2.23
CA CYS A 23 15.17 -4.83 2.27
C CYS A 23 14.10 -4.82 3.39
N GLY A 24 14.01 -5.90 4.19
CA GLY A 24 12.99 -6.01 5.23
C GLY A 24 11.56 -5.83 4.72
N GLY A 25 11.32 -6.17 3.45
CA GLY A 25 10.04 -6.00 2.77
C GLY A 25 9.73 -4.58 2.29
N SER A 26 10.62 -3.60 2.50
CA SER A 26 10.34 -2.19 2.17
C SER A 26 10.07 -1.96 0.69
N GLN A 27 10.55 -2.84 -0.18
CA GLN A 27 10.42 -2.70 -1.63
C GLN A 27 9.56 -3.79 -2.27
N HIS A 28 8.91 -4.66 -1.48
CA HIS A 28 8.23 -5.85 -2.01
C HIS A 28 7.15 -5.50 -3.04
N GLY A 29 7.35 -5.90 -4.30
CA GLY A 29 6.38 -5.78 -5.38
C GLY A 29 6.08 -4.35 -5.87
N VAL A 30 6.58 -3.31 -5.19
CA VAL A 30 6.26 -1.90 -5.50
C VAL A 30 6.68 -1.55 -6.92
N GLN A 31 7.93 -1.77 -7.27
CA GLN A 31 8.43 -1.47 -8.62
C GLN A 31 7.70 -2.31 -9.68
N GLY A 32 7.41 -3.58 -9.39
CA GLY A 32 6.67 -4.44 -10.32
C GLY A 32 5.23 -4.01 -10.61
N TRP A 33 4.63 -3.17 -9.75
CA TRP A 33 3.35 -2.51 -10.02
C TRP A 33 3.53 -1.15 -10.68
N LEU A 34 4.55 -0.37 -10.30
CA LEU A 34 4.86 0.90 -10.97
C LEU A 34 5.29 0.68 -12.43
N ASP A 35 6.19 -0.27 -12.70
CA ASP A 35 6.53 -0.71 -14.07
C ASP A 35 5.27 -1.14 -14.83
N HIS A 36 4.26 -1.68 -14.14
CA HIS A 36 3.02 -2.10 -14.78
C HIS A 36 2.19 -0.91 -15.28
N VAL A 37 2.25 0.23 -14.60
CA VAL A 37 1.61 1.49 -15.01
C VAL A 37 2.17 1.94 -16.36
N ASP A 38 3.49 1.86 -16.54
CA ASP A 38 4.20 2.35 -17.72
C ASP A 38 4.08 1.46 -18.97
N HIS A 39 3.61 0.21 -18.81
CA HIS A 39 3.40 -0.69 -19.95
C HIS A 39 2.19 -0.29 -20.79
N ASP A 40 2.22 -0.57 -22.10
CA ASP A 40 1.07 -0.35 -22.99
C ASP A 40 -0.22 -1.07 -22.55
N TYR A 41 -1.36 -0.52 -22.97
CA TYR A 41 -2.70 -1.03 -22.66
C TYR A 41 -2.83 -2.55 -22.88
N LEU A 42 -2.30 -3.10 -23.98
CA LEU A 42 -2.41 -4.53 -24.29
C LEU A 42 -1.72 -5.41 -23.23
N ILE A 43 -0.59 -4.96 -22.69
CA ILE A 43 0.15 -5.70 -21.64
C ILE A 43 -0.61 -5.63 -20.32
N ARG A 44 -1.16 -4.46 -19.98
CA ARG A 44 -2.00 -4.26 -18.78
C ARG A 44 -3.27 -5.09 -18.83
N HIS A 45 -4.01 -4.99 -19.93
CA HIS A 45 -5.20 -5.77 -20.19
C HIS A 45 -4.92 -7.29 -20.14
N GLY A 46 -3.85 -7.75 -20.79
CA GLY A 46 -3.47 -9.16 -20.72
C GLY A 46 -3.13 -9.64 -19.31
N ARG A 47 -2.67 -8.77 -18.40
CA ARG A 47 -2.47 -9.14 -16.99
C ARG A 47 -3.80 -9.32 -16.26
N ARG A 48 -4.79 -8.48 -16.53
CA ARG A 48 -6.16 -8.63 -16.02
C ARG A 48 -6.75 -9.97 -16.45
N GLU A 49 -6.76 -10.27 -17.75
CA GLU A 49 -7.32 -11.52 -18.28
C GLU A 49 -6.67 -12.78 -17.67
N ARG A 50 -5.35 -12.73 -17.43
CA ARG A 50 -4.62 -13.81 -16.74
C ARG A 50 -5.04 -14.02 -15.29
N PHE A 51 -5.51 -12.99 -14.59
CA PHE A 51 -6.07 -13.15 -13.26
C PHE A 51 -7.51 -13.63 -13.33
N GLU A 52 -8.34 -13.05 -14.21
CA GLU A 52 -9.75 -13.43 -14.33
C GLU A 52 -9.95 -14.89 -14.77
N SER A 53 -9.10 -15.38 -15.67
CA SER A 53 -9.11 -16.79 -16.11
C SER A 53 -8.78 -17.80 -15.00
N LYS A 54 -8.22 -17.35 -13.87
CA LYS A 54 -7.90 -18.20 -12.72
C LYS A 54 -8.97 -18.19 -11.63
N LEU A 55 -10.01 -17.35 -11.76
CA LEU A 55 -11.10 -17.30 -10.80
C LEU A 55 -11.89 -18.61 -10.82
N ALA A 56 -12.07 -19.21 -9.66
CA ALA A 56 -12.93 -20.37 -9.47
C ALA A 56 -14.37 -19.93 -9.16
N TRP A 57 -15.33 -20.61 -9.78
CA TRP A 57 -16.75 -20.25 -9.69
C TRP A 57 -17.58 -21.44 -9.27
N THR A 58 -18.57 -21.21 -8.43
CA THR A 58 -19.52 -22.25 -8.04
C THR A 58 -20.23 -22.84 -9.26
N GLU A 59 -20.56 -24.13 -9.19
CA GLU A 59 -21.33 -24.83 -10.24
C GLU A 59 -22.82 -24.41 -10.26
N HIS A 60 -23.34 -23.97 -9.12
CA HIS A 60 -24.73 -23.55 -8.95
C HIS A 60 -25.02 -22.22 -9.66
N ARG A 61 -26.26 -22.04 -10.15
CA ARG A 61 -26.75 -20.80 -10.77
C ARG A 61 -27.53 -19.94 -9.75
N PRO A 62 -27.32 -18.60 -9.73
CA PRO A 62 -26.29 -17.86 -10.47
C PRO A 62 -24.89 -18.20 -9.96
N ARG A 63 -23.90 -18.26 -10.87
CA ARG A 63 -22.50 -18.55 -10.51
C ARG A 63 -21.98 -17.44 -9.61
N ARG A 64 -21.37 -17.80 -8.50
CA ARG A 64 -20.69 -16.88 -7.58
C ARG A 64 -19.23 -17.25 -7.48
N LEU A 65 -18.39 -16.32 -7.02
CA LEU A 65 -17.01 -16.68 -6.69
C LEU A 65 -17.00 -17.67 -5.53
N GLU A 66 -16.20 -18.72 -5.66
CA GLU A 66 -15.94 -19.63 -4.54
C GLU A 66 -15.21 -18.87 -3.42
N GLN A 67 -15.58 -19.12 -2.17
CA GLN A 67 -15.01 -18.49 -0.97
C GLN A 67 -13.66 -19.13 -0.61
N THR A 68 -12.71 -19.11 -1.55
CA THR A 68 -11.38 -19.69 -1.39
C THR A 68 -10.34 -18.60 -1.18
N ARG A 69 -9.26 -18.97 -0.48
CA ARG A 69 -8.08 -18.11 -0.33
C ARG A 69 -7.51 -17.68 -1.69
N GLY A 70 -7.50 -18.57 -2.68
CA GLY A 70 -7.01 -18.28 -4.03
C GLY A 70 -7.83 -17.18 -4.72
N ASN A 71 -9.16 -17.25 -4.65
CA ASN A 71 -10.03 -16.21 -5.22
C ASN A 71 -9.89 -14.86 -4.50
N GLN A 72 -9.70 -14.88 -3.17
CA GLN A 72 -9.42 -13.69 -2.38
C GLN A 72 -8.11 -13.01 -2.84
N GLU A 73 -7.03 -13.77 -2.97
CA GLU A 73 -5.73 -13.29 -3.46
C GLU A 73 -5.85 -12.72 -4.88
N ILE A 74 -6.45 -13.47 -5.81
CA ILE A 74 -6.66 -13.04 -7.21
C ILE A 74 -7.49 -11.76 -7.28
N THR A 75 -8.55 -11.65 -6.49
CA THR A 75 -9.43 -10.48 -6.53
C THR A 75 -8.74 -9.23 -5.98
N THR A 76 -7.89 -9.37 -4.95
CA THR A 76 -7.05 -8.24 -4.51
C THR A 76 -5.94 -7.89 -5.51
N ASP A 77 -5.45 -8.85 -6.29
CA ASP A 77 -4.54 -8.57 -7.40
C ASP A 77 -5.25 -7.88 -8.57
N LEU A 78 -6.52 -8.21 -8.84
CA LEU A 78 -7.36 -7.46 -9.79
C LEU A 78 -7.54 -6.00 -9.34
N ALA A 79 -7.73 -5.74 -8.05
CA ALA A 79 -7.77 -4.37 -7.53
C ALA A 79 -6.46 -3.61 -7.74
N ARG A 80 -5.30 -4.28 -7.65
CA ARG A 80 -4.01 -3.66 -8.00
C ARG A 80 -3.90 -3.35 -9.48
N VAL A 81 -4.46 -4.19 -10.35
CA VAL A 81 -4.52 -3.92 -11.79
C VAL A 81 -5.44 -2.72 -12.05
N ASP A 82 -6.60 -2.62 -11.40
CA ASP A 82 -7.47 -1.43 -11.51
C ASP A 82 -6.74 -0.14 -11.11
N ILE A 83 -6.02 -0.17 -9.98
CA ILE A 83 -5.21 0.97 -9.53
C ILE A 83 -4.12 1.31 -10.56
N ALA A 84 -3.42 0.32 -11.10
CA ALA A 84 -2.38 0.56 -12.11
C ALA A 84 -2.95 1.13 -13.41
N ASP A 85 -4.12 0.64 -13.86
CA ASP A 85 -4.82 1.16 -15.03
C ASP A 85 -5.28 2.61 -14.79
N TRP A 86 -5.73 2.95 -13.58
CA TRP A 86 -6.10 4.31 -13.19
C TRP A 86 -4.89 5.25 -13.17
N LEU A 87 -3.76 4.83 -12.61
CA LEU A 87 -2.52 5.62 -12.61
C LEU A 87 -1.99 5.87 -14.03
N ALA A 88 -2.21 4.93 -14.94
CA ALA A 88 -1.77 5.03 -16.33
C ALA A 88 -2.71 5.87 -17.20
N ALA A 89 -3.85 6.31 -16.66
CA ALA A 89 -4.78 7.15 -17.39
C ALA A 89 -4.12 8.52 -17.69
N PRO A 90 -4.29 9.06 -18.90
CA PRO A 90 -3.77 10.39 -19.22
C PRO A 90 -4.33 11.42 -18.24
N SER A 91 -3.45 12.24 -17.67
CA SER A 91 -3.93 13.41 -16.91
C SER A 91 -4.65 14.36 -17.86
N PRO A 92 -5.75 15.00 -17.42
CA PRO A 92 -6.38 16.03 -18.22
C PRO A 92 -5.33 17.11 -18.58
N PRO A 93 -5.39 17.69 -19.79
CA PRO A 93 -4.41 18.69 -20.19
C PRO A 93 -4.42 19.84 -19.18
N ALA A 94 -3.23 20.25 -18.73
CA ALA A 94 -3.07 21.39 -17.85
C ALA A 94 -3.79 22.60 -18.46
N GLY A 95 -4.61 23.28 -17.65
CA GLY A 95 -5.33 24.47 -18.08
C GLY A 95 -4.37 25.56 -18.59
N PRO A 96 -4.86 26.53 -19.37
CA PRO A 96 -4.00 27.59 -19.87
C PRO A 96 -3.53 28.48 -18.71
N GLU A 97 -2.23 28.82 -18.77
CA GLU A 97 -1.51 29.86 -18.02
C GLU A 97 -0.65 29.44 -16.80
N GLY A 98 0.65 29.23 -17.09
CA GLY A 98 1.75 29.86 -16.34
C GLY A 98 2.26 29.22 -15.04
N GLY A 99 1.61 28.19 -14.51
CA GLY A 99 2.11 27.41 -13.37
C GLY A 99 3.05 26.27 -13.79
N GLU A 100 3.97 25.86 -12.91
CA GLU A 100 4.64 24.57 -13.07
C GLU A 100 3.57 23.45 -13.12
N PRO A 101 3.71 22.45 -14.01
CA PRO A 101 2.78 21.33 -14.08
C PRO A 101 2.68 20.65 -12.72
N TYR A 102 1.47 20.55 -12.19
CA TYR A 102 1.24 19.79 -10.97
C TYR A 102 1.48 18.29 -11.24
N PRO A 103 2.17 17.57 -10.36
CA PRO A 103 2.57 16.19 -10.61
C PRO A 103 1.34 15.27 -10.75
N THR A 104 1.38 14.40 -11.75
CA THR A 104 0.36 13.39 -12.00
C THR A 104 0.25 12.40 -10.84
N PRO A 105 -0.88 11.68 -10.68
CA PRO A 105 -1.00 10.67 -9.63
C PRO A 105 0.10 9.60 -9.66
N ALA A 106 0.54 9.19 -10.85
CA ALA A 106 1.64 8.24 -11.02
C ALA A 106 2.97 8.80 -10.50
N GLU A 107 3.28 10.06 -10.81
CA GLU A 107 4.48 10.75 -10.31
C GLU A 107 4.45 10.91 -8.79
N GLN A 108 3.30 11.25 -8.21
CA GLN A 108 3.14 11.37 -6.75
C GLN A 108 3.36 10.04 -6.03
N VAL A 109 2.73 8.95 -6.52
CA VAL A 109 2.92 7.61 -5.94
C VAL A 109 4.37 7.16 -6.08
N THR A 110 4.99 7.43 -7.23
CA THR A 110 6.39 7.07 -7.49
C THR A 110 7.33 7.81 -6.56
N ALA A 111 7.22 9.14 -6.47
CA ALA A 111 8.04 9.96 -5.58
C ALA A 111 7.91 9.53 -4.11
N LEU A 112 6.67 9.28 -3.65
CA LEU A 112 6.43 8.80 -2.30
C LEU A 112 7.01 7.40 -2.07
N ALA A 113 6.89 6.51 -3.06
CA ALA A 113 7.51 5.19 -2.99
C ALA A 113 9.03 5.30 -2.90
N GLU A 114 9.68 6.13 -3.72
CA GLU A 114 11.13 6.34 -3.70
C GLU A 114 11.61 6.82 -2.33
N GLU A 115 10.96 7.84 -1.79
CA GLU A 115 11.32 8.41 -0.51
C GLU A 115 11.13 7.39 0.63
N MET A 116 9.98 6.73 0.68
CA MET A 116 9.63 5.88 1.82
C MET A 116 10.25 4.49 1.78
N THR A 117 10.35 3.90 0.58
CA THR A 117 10.76 2.49 0.43
C THR A 117 12.26 2.32 0.21
N ARG A 118 12.91 3.34 -0.36
CA ARG A 118 14.35 3.35 -0.63
C ARG A 118 15.09 4.39 0.20
N GLY A 119 14.64 5.64 0.20
CA GLY A 119 15.27 6.76 0.92
C GLY A 119 15.34 6.50 2.42
N ALA A 120 14.19 6.52 3.07
CA ALA A 120 14.04 6.26 4.50
C ALA A 120 14.61 4.90 4.91
N TRP A 121 14.44 3.85 4.08
CA TRP A 121 14.97 2.53 4.37
C TRP A 121 16.50 2.52 4.53
N ARG A 122 17.23 3.27 3.71
CA ARG A 122 18.70 3.36 3.78
C ARG A 122 19.17 3.90 5.13
N GLU A 123 18.48 4.93 5.63
CA GLU A 123 18.75 5.49 6.95
C GLU A 123 18.35 4.54 8.07
N ILE A 124 17.16 3.94 7.96
CA ILE A 124 16.63 2.97 8.92
C ILE A 124 17.61 1.82 9.11
N VAL A 125 18.11 1.21 8.03
CA VAL A 125 19.07 0.09 8.13
C VAL A 125 20.33 0.51 8.86
N THR A 126 20.86 1.69 8.51
CA THR A 126 22.08 2.21 9.13
C THR A 126 21.90 2.38 10.65
N GLU A 127 20.76 2.91 11.09
CA GLU A 127 20.49 3.07 12.53
C GLU A 127 20.13 1.74 13.21
N LEU A 128 19.41 0.84 12.55
CA LEU A 128 19.12 -0.50 13.07
C LEU A 128 20.40 -1.30 13.34
N ASP A 129 21.34 -1.28 12.39
CA ASP A 129 22.64 -1.96 12.54
C ASP A 129 23.48 -1.39 13.70
N ARG A 130 23.22 -0.16 14.14
CA ARG A 130 23.82 0.42 15.36
C ARG A 130 23.04 0.09 16.62
N ALA A 131 21.72 0.01 16.52
CA ALA A 131 20.81 -0.14 17.65
C ALA A 131 20.67 -1.59 18.15
N THR A 132 20.91 -2.59 17.29
CA THR A 132 20.78 -4.00 17.66
C THR A 132 21.85 -4.88 17.01
N GLN A 133 22.25 -5.94 17.71
CA GLN A 133 23.12 -6.99 17.16
C GLN A 133 22.34 -8.00 16.30
N ASP A 134 21.01 -8.03 16.42
CA ASP A 134 20.14 -8.95 15.66
C ASP A 134 19.29 -8.21 14.62
N THR A 135 19.94 -7.42 13.77
CA THR A 135 19.23 -6.72 12.69
C THR A 135 18.56 -7.67 11.71
N THR A 136 19.08 -8.91 11.56
CA THR A 136 18.53 -9.86 10.60
C THR A 136 17.15 -10.36 11.03
N SER A 137 16.94 -10.65 12.33
CA SER A 137 15.60 -11.01 12.81
C SER A 137 14.64 -9.83 12.77
N VAL A 138 15.10 -8.61 13.08
CA VAL A 138 14.29 -7.39 12.88
C VAL A 138 13.86 -7.26 11.43
N LYS A 139 14.81 -7.31 10.48
CA LYS A 139 14.53 -7.23 9.03
C LYS A 139 13.55 -8.32 8.59
N ARG A 140 13.66 -9.54 9.12
CA ARG A 140 12.72 -10.64 8.85
C ARG A 140 11.32 -10.33 9.35
N ASP A 141 11.17 -9.85 10.57
CA ASP A 141 9.86 -9.52 11.15
C ASP A 141 9.19 -8.34 10.43
N LEU A 142 9.98 -7.38 9.91
CA LEU A 142 9.46 -6.27 9.09
C LEU A 142 8.80 -6.76 7.78
N THR A 143 9.22 -7.91 7.22
CA THR A 143 8.58 -8.44 6.00
C THR A 143 7.13 -8.88 6.23
N ASN A 144 6.74 -9.09 7.50
CA ASN A 144 5.41 -9.52 7.87
C ASN A 144 4.46 -8.32 8.00
N HIS A 145 4.18 -7.62 6.89
CA HIS A 145 3.20 -6.54 6.79
C HIS A 145 3.53 -5.24 7.57
N PHE A 146 4.76 -5.05 8.04
CA PHE A 146 5.09 -3.83 8.78
C PHE A 146 4.89 -2.57 7.94
N TRP A 147 5.36 -2.57 6.69
CA TRP A 147 5.31 -1.40 5.83
C TRP A 147 3.88 -0.97 5.44
N CYS A 148 3.02 -1.94 5.14
CA CYS A 148 1.62 -1.63 4.90
C CYS A 148 0.89 -1.23 6.20
N ASP A 149 1.26 -1.73 7.38
CA ASP A 149 0.77 -1.17 8.66
C ASP A 149 1.25 0.28 8.86
N LEU A 150 2.49 0.60 8.49
CA LEU A 150 3.03 1.96 8.56
C LEU A 150 2.23 2.93 7.67
N PHE A 151 2.02 2.59 6.39
CA PHE A 151 1.27 3.46 5.48
C PHE A 151 -0.19 3.61 5.90
N ILE A 152 -0.85 2.53 6.34
CA ILE A 152 -2.23 2.62 6.87
C ILE A 152 -2.27 3.39 8.18
N GLY A 153 -1.25 3.28 9.02
CA GLY A 153 -1.08 4.08 10.23
C GLY A 153 -0.98 5.58 9.90
N LEU A 154 -0.19 5.95 8.89
CA LEU A 154 -0.07 7.32 8.40
C LEU A 154 -1.40 7.86 7.89
N VAL A 155 -2.11 7.10 7.04
CA VAL A 155 -3.45 7.47 6.53
C VAL A 155 -4.38 7.79 7.68
N GLN A 156 -4.54 6.86 8.62
CA GLN A 156 -5.45 7.06 9.76
C GLN A 156 -5.01 8.20 10.66
N ALA A 157 -3.71 8.34 10.93
CA ALA A 157 -3.19 9.40 11.77
C ALA A 157 -3.44 10.79 11.14
N ILE A 158 -3.31 10.94 9.83
CA ILE A 158 -3.61 12.17 9.11
C ILE A 158 -5.12 12.46 9.18
N GLU A 159 -5.98 11.49 8.86
CA GLU A 159 -7.44 11.66 8.89
C GLU A 159 -7.99 12.02 10.28
N MET A 160 -7.42 11.43 11.33
CA MET A 160 -7.81 11.70 12.71
C MET A 160 -7.28 13.04 13.23
N THR A 161 -6.33 13.67 12.55
CA THR A 161 -5.63 14.86 13.04
C THR A 161 -6.14 16.11 12.34
N ARG A 162 -7.21 16.68 12.88
CA ARG A 162 -7.75 17.98 12.42
C ARG A 162 -6.87 19.18 12.83
N ARG A 163 -5.99 19.02 13.82
CA ARG A 163 -5.01 20.01 14.32
C ARG A 163 -3.80 19.28 14.94
N GLY A 164 -2.58 19.72 14.65
CA GLY A 164 -1.34 19.25 15.30
C GLY A 164 -0.57 18.18 14.52
N PHE A 165 0.08 18.61 13.43
CA PHE A 165 0.95 17.80 12.57
C PHE A 165 2.01 17.00 13.36
N ASP A 166 2.57 17.60 14.41
CA ASP A 166 3.61 17.00 15.24
C ASP A 166 3.13 15.76 16.03
N SER A 167 1.82 15.55 16.16
CA SER A 167 1.27 14.39 16.85
C SER A 167 1.15 13.14 15.98
N ILE A 168 1.29 13.28 14.65
CA ILE A 168 1.12 12.19 13.69
C ILE A 168 2.05 11.01 13.99
N PRO A 169 3.38 11.18 14.19
CA PRO A 169 4.28 10.06 14.48
C PRO A 169 3.85 9.23 15.69
N ASN A 170 3.43 9.88 16.78
CA ASN A 170 3.03 9.20 18.00
C ASN A 170 1.74 8.38 17.80
N LYS A 171 0.80 8.89 17.01
CA LYS A 171 -0.41 8.15 16.63
C LYS A 171 -0.08 6.94 15.77
N VAL A 172 0.82 7.11 14.78
CA VAL A 172 1.27 6.00 13.92
C VAL A 172 1.93 4.90 14.75
N LYS A 173 2.84 5.27 15.66
CA LYS A 173 3.49 4.31 16.59
C LYS A 173 2.45 3.51 17.38
N ALA A 174 1.46 4.20 17.96
CA ALA A 174 0.38 3.56 18.72
C ALA A 174 -0.45 2.60 17.86
N LEU A 175 -0.77 2.97 16.61
CA LEU A 175 -1.51 2.11 15.68
C LEU A 175 -0.73 0.85 15.28
N ILE A 176 0.58 0.98 15.01
CA ILE A 176 1.42 -0.18 14.68
C ILE A 176 1.55 -1.12 15.87
N LEU A 177 1.82 -0.58 17.07
CA LEU A 177 1.95 -1.38 18.29
C LEU A 177 0.65 -2.05 18.70
N GLY A 178 -0.50 -1.43 18.40
CA GLY A 178 -1.83 -2.00 18.60
C GLY A 178 -2.30 -2.95 17.49
N SER A 179 -1.53 -3.14 16.41
CA SER A 179 -1.89 -4.02 15.31
C SER A 179 -1.97 -5.47 15.77
N ALA A 180 -3.00 -6.20 15.35
CA ALA A 180 -3.11 -7.65 15.61
C ALA A 180 -1.91 -8.45 15.06
N ARG A 181 -1.20 -7.89 14.08
CA ARG A 181 0.00 -8.51 13.48
C ARG A 181 1.27 -8.25 14.27
N GLN A 182 1.25 -7.37 15.27
CA GLN A 182 2.42 -7.07 16.08
C GLN A 182 2.89 -8.30 16.89
N ALA A 183 1.96 -9.19 17.26
CA ALA A 183 2.29 -10.46 17.91
C ALA A 183 3.18 -11.38 17.05
N ASP A 184 3.12 -11.25 15.72
CA ASP A 184 3.93 -12.01 14.77
C ASP A 184 5.29 -11.34 14.46
N ARG A 185 5.65 -10.27 15.18
CA ARG A 185 6.88 -9.47 14.97
C ARG A 185 7.67 -9.27 16.27
N PRO A 186 8.09 -10.35 16.97
CA PRO A 186 8.66 -10.24 18.31
C PRO A 186 9.94 -9.38 18.40
N HIS A 187 10.70 -9.25 17.31
CA HIS A 187 11.93 -8.43 17.28
C HIS A 187 11.66 -6.96 16.91
N VAL A 188 10.48 -6.63 16.38
CA VAL A 188 10.07 -5.25 16.08
C VAL A 188 9.54 -4.62 17.36
N THR A 189 10.45 -4.25 18.26
CA THR A 189 10.14 -3.63 19.55
C THR A 189 9.60 -2.21 19.39
N GLU A 190 9.07 -1.63 20.48
CA GLU A 190 8.66 -0.22 20.51
C GLU A 190 9.77 0.74 20.05
N ALA A 191 11.03 0.48 20.43
CA ALA A 191 12.17 1.28 19.98
C ALA A 191 12.39 1.18 18.46
N VAL A 192 12.24 -0.02 17.88
CA VAL A 192 12.34 -0.24 16.43
C VAL A 192 11.20 0.46 15.70
N VAL A 193 9.96 0.34 16.20
CA VAL A 193 8.80 1.05 15.65
C VAL A 193 9.04 2.55 15.69
N GLY A 194 9.50 3.08 16.84
CA GLY A 194 9.81 4.48 17.03
C GLY A 194 10.80 5.00 16.00
N LEU A 195 11.94 4.33 15.86
CA LEU A 195 12.98 4.65 14.89
C LEU A 195 12.45 4.68 13.45
N ILE A 196 11.71 3.65 13.04
CA ILE A 196 11.22 3.55 11.65
C ILE A 196 10.19 4.63 11.37
N VAL A 197 9.22 4.82 12.27
CA VAL A 197 8.17 5.84 12.10
C VAL A 197 8.79 7.23 12.05
N ASP A 198 9.75 7.53 12.93
CA ASP A 198 10.37 8.86 12.97
C ASP A 198 11.19 9.14 11.71
N LYS A 199 11.90 8.14 11.18
CA LYS A 199 12.65 8.28 9.92
C LYS A 199 11.74 8.41 8.70
N ALA A 200 10.70 7.58 8.63
CA ALA A 200 9.70 7.65 7.58
C ALA A 200 8.98 9.00 7.58
N TRP A 201 8.62 9.52 8.76
CA TRP A 201 8.00 10.83 8.90
C TRP A 201 8.93 11.98 8.51
N HIS A 202 10.21 11.93 8.91
CA HIS A 202 11.20 12.90 8.47
C HIS A 202 11.37 12.90 6.95
N GLY A 203 11.37 11.73 6.29
CA GLY A 203 11.40 11.64 4.83
C GLY A 203 10.20 12.33 4.19
N ILE A 204 8.99 12.10 4.72
CA ILE A 204 7.77 12.80 4.29
C ILE A 204 7.91 14.32 4.47
N GLN A 205 8.41 14.78 5.62
CA GLN A 205 8.63 16.21 5.86
C GLN A 205 9.65 16.78 4.87
N ALA A 206 10.77 16.10 4.64
CA ALA A 206 11.79 16.54 3.71
C ALA A 206 11.24 16.67 2.28
N ALA A 207 10.48 15.67 1.82
CA ALA A 207 9.80 15.71 0.53
C ALA A 207 8.78 16.86 0.45
N ALA A 208 8.06 17.16 1.53
CA ALA A 208 7.09 18.25 1.60
C ALA A 208 7.74 19.64 1.52
N PHE A 209 8.86 19.83 2.21
CA PHE A 209 9.49 21.14 2.38
C PHE A 209 10.55 21.47 1.32
N ALA A 210 10.97 20.52 0.48
CA ALA A 210 11.91 20.73 -0.62
C ALA A 210 11.30 21.41 -1.87
N GLY A 211 10.08 21.94 -1.77
CA GLY A 211 9.41 22.63 -2.88
C GLY A 211 8.63 21.72 -3.82
N ALA A 212 8.52 20.42 -3.52
CA ALA A 212 7.53 19.59 -4.20
C ALA A 212 6.13 20.01 -3.71
N PRO A 213 5.18 20.33 -4.59
CA PRO A 213 3.78 20.63 -4.21
C PRO A 213 3.05 19.45 -3.53
N LEU A 214 3.76 18.35 -3.30
CA LEU A 214 3.23 17.01 -3.04
C LEU A 214 2.48 16.91 -1.70
N LEU A 215 2.62 17.88 -0.78
CA LEU A 215 2.26 17.67 0.63
C LEU A 215 1.73 18.95 1.33
N ASP A 216 0.62 19.49 0.80
CA ASP A 216 -0.47 20.09 1.59
C ASP A 216 -1.16 19.00 2.49
N LEU A 217 -0.33 18.20 3.18
CA LEU A 217 -0.56 16.86 3.76
C LEU A 217 -1.79 16.70 4.65
N ILE A 218 -2.25 17.80 5.24
CA ILE A 218 -3.33 17.78 6.24
C ILE A 218 -4.69 17.95 5.54
N SER A 219 -4.70 18.27 4.25
CA SER A 219 -5.92 18.56 3.48
C SER A 219 -5.92 18.06 2.02
N ASN A 220 -4.86 17.39 1.53
CA ASN A 220 -4.88 16.87 0.15
C ASN A 220 -5.31 15.39 0.08
N GLU A 221 -6.51 15.15 -0.45
CA GLU A 221 -7.05 13.81 -0.74
C GLU A 221 -6.11 12.97 -1.63
N GLU A 222 -5.31 13.61 -2.49
CA GLU A 222 -4.34 12.94 -3.36
C GLU A 222 -3.17 12.32 -2.58
N ALA A 223 -2.66 12.99 -1.55
CA ALA A 223 -1.60 12.44 -0.71
C ALA A 223 -2.09 11.20 0.07
N LEU A 224 -3.32 11.27 0.60
CA LEU A 224 -3.97 10.11 1.23
C LEU A 224 -4.20 8.99 0.22
N ARG A 225 -4.63 9.31 -1.00
CA ARG A 225 -4.79 8.34 -2.09
C ARG A 225 -3.45 7.68 -2.44
N ALA A 226 -2.38 8.43 -2.55
CA ALA A 226 -1.04 7.91 -2.83
C ALA A 226 -0.55 6.96 -1.72
N LEU A 227 -0.74 7.32 -0.45
CA LEU A 227 -0.41 6.45 0.69
C LEU A 227 -1.22 5.15 0.66
N ARG A 228 -2.52 5.21 0.34
CA ARG A 228 -3.38 4.01 0.20
C ARG A 228 -2.93 3.11 -0.94
N ILE A 229 -2.63 3.68 -2.10
CA ILE A 229 -2.10 2.95 -3.26
C ILE A 229 -0.79 2.26 -2.89
N LEU A 230 0.13 2.98 -2.25
CA LEU A 230 1.41 2.42 -1.83
C LEU A 230 1.24 1.29 -0.82
N ALA A 231 0.32 1.44 0.15
CA ALA A 231 -0.02 0.38 1.10
C ALA A 231 -0.52 -0.89 0.39
N VAL A 232 -1.31 -0.73 -0.68
CA VAL A 232 -1.84 -1.85 -1.48
C VAL A 232 -0.75 -2.49 -2.33
N PHE A 233 0.12 -1.72 -2.97
CA PHE A 233 1.20 -2.23 -3.81
C PHE A 233 2.25 -2.98 -3.01
N ILE A 234 2.66 -2.44 -1.85
CA ILE A 234 3.72 -3.04 -1.03
C ILE A 234 3.26 -4.23 -0.19
N CYS A 235 1.98 -4.28 0.20
CA CYS A 235 1.48 -5.32 1.08
C CYS A 235 1.71 -6.69 0.42
N PRO A 236 2.44 -7.66 1.01
CA PRO A 236 2.64 -8.92 0.33
C PRO A 236 1.30 -9.64 0.09
N ALA A 237 0.39 -9.60 1.05
CA ALA A 237 -0.86 -10.36 1.06
C ALA A 237 -2.07 -9.48 1.43
N PRO A 238 -2.53 -8.56 0.55
CA PRO A 238 -3.63 -7.64 0.86
C PRO A 238 -4.92 -8.38 1.18
N ALA A 239 -5.18 -9.52 0.53
CA ALA A 239 -6.32 -10.39 0.84
C ALA A 239 -6.34 -10.86 2.30
N GLN A 240 -5.20 -11.01 2.96
CA GLN A 240 -5.11 -11.42 4.37
C GLN A 240 -4.88 -10.24 5.33
N HIS A 241 -4.87 -8.99 4.86
CA HIS A 241 -4.58 -7.82 5.68
C HIS A 241 -5.80 -6.91 5.82
N ALA A 242 -6.58 -7.12 6.87
CA ALA A 242 -7.85 -6.41 7.10
C ALA A 242 -7.70 -4.87 7.08
N ALA A 243 -6.66 -4.33 7.72
CA ALA A 243 -6.41 -2.89 7.72
C ALA A 243 -6.17 -2.33 6.31
N VAL A 244 -5.43 -3.04 5.45
CA VAL A 244 -5.24 -2.66 4.03
C VAL A 244 -6.54 -2.78 3.24
N ARG A 245 -7.32 -3.86 3.44
CA ARG A 245 -8.61 -4.00 2.76
C ARG A 245 -9.58 -2.88 3.14
N HIS A 246 -9.63 -2.49 4.41
CA HIS A 246 -10.58 -1.51 4.92
C HIS A 246 -10.12 -0.07 4.70
N HIS A 247 -8.92 0.30 5.14
CA HIS A 247 -8.47 1.69 5.13
C HIS A 247 -7.79 2.12 3.81
N ALA A 248 -7.41 1.17 2.95
CA ALA A 248 -6.92 1.46 1.61
C ALA A 248 -7.86 0.99 0.50
N LEU A 249 -8.05 -0.32 0.28
CA LEU A 249 -8.81 -0.77 -0.89
C LEU A 249 -10.26 -0.29 -0.87
N LYS A 250 -10.96 -0.40 0.28
CA LYS A 250 -12.37 0.03 0.39
C LYS A 250 -12.49 1.54 0.21
N ALA A 251 -11.64 2.30 0.89
CA ALA A 251 -11.56 3.75 0.72
C ALA A 251 -11.28 4.16 -0.75
N LEU A 252 -10.38 3.47 -1.46
CA LEU A 252 -10.13 3.71 -2.89
C LEU A 252 -11.30 3.30 -3.79
N GLY A 253 -12.09 2.30 -3.39
CA GLY A 253 -13.28 1.87 -4.12
C GLY A 253 -14.50 2.77 -3.91
N GLU A 254 -14.55 3.48 -2.78
CA GLU A 254 -15.60 4.45 -2.42
C GLU A 254 -15.27 5.88 -2.88
N ASP A 255 -14.02 6.14 -3.28
CA ASP A 255 -13.57 7.42 -3.82
C ASP A 255 -14.26 7.76 -5.15
N ALA A 256 -14.56 9.05 -5.36
CA ALA A 256 -15.23 9.57 -6.55
C ALA A 256 -14.40 9.42 -7.83
N THR A 257 -13.09 9.23 -7.70
CA THR A 257 -12.16 9.02 -8.83
C THR A 257 -12.33 7.68 -9.55
N SER A 258 -13.17 6.78 -9.02
CA SER A 258 -13.43 5.45 -9.61
C SER A 258 -12.14 4.64 -9.82
N THR A 259 -11.20 4.70 -8.86
CA THR A 259 -9.92 3.97 -8.92
C THR A 259 -10.12 2.45 -9.04
N LEU A 260 -11.22 1.90 -8.49
CA LEU A 260 -11.60 0.50 -8.67
C LEU A 260 -12.85 0.37 -9.55
N THR A 261 -12.81 -0.59 -10.47
CA THR A 261 -13.95 -0.91 -11.34
C THR A 261 -15.10 -1.51 -10.55
N ASP A 262 -16.34 -1.31 -11.02
CA ASP A 262 -17.53 -1.90 -10.39
C ASP A 262 -17.48 -3.42 -10.31
N GLN A 263 -16.88 -4.06 -11.31
CA GLN A 263 -16.69 -5.50 -11.33
C GLN A 263 -15.77 -5.96 -10.20
N THR A 264 -14.62 -5.31 -10.02
CA THR A 264 -13.70 -5.62 -8.91
C THR A 264 -14.35 -5.35 -7.55
N LYS A 265 -15.06 -4.22 -7.38
CA LYS A 265 -15.79 -3.90 -6.14
C LYS A 265 -16.83 -4.97 -5.80
N THR A 266 -17.59 -5.43 -6.80
CA THR A 266 -18.58 -6.51 -6.64
C THR A 266 -17.91 -7.81 -6.17
N ARG A 267 -16.81 -8.20 -6.82
CA ARG A 267 -16.03 -9.41 -6.44
C ARG A 267 -15.46 -9.31 -5.03
N LEU A 268 -14.97 -8.13 -4.63
CA LEU A 268 -14.48 -7.87 -3.28
C LEU A 268 -15.62 -8.01 -2.25
N ALA A 269 -16.81 -7.47 -2.51
CA ALA A 269 -17.98 -7.62 -1.63
C ALA A 269 -18.52 -9.06 -1.55
N GLU A 270 -18.38 -9.85 -2.61
CA GLU A 270 -18.69 -11.28 -2.57
C GLU A 270 -17.76 -12.04 -1.61
N LEU A 271 -16.45 -11.78 -1.70
CA LEU A 271 -15.39 -12.55 -1.02
C LEU A 271 -15.04 -12.07 0.40
N PHE A 272 -15.34 -10.82 0.72
CA PHE A 272 -14.95 -10.21 1.99
C PHE A 272 -16.15 -9.55 2.68
N THR A 273 -16.39 -9.91 3.93
CA THR A 273 -17.55 -9.41 4.70
C THR A 273 -17.41 -7.93 5.08
N ASP A 274 -16.18 -7.45 5.30
CA ASP A 274 -15.85 -6.05 5.61
C ASP A 274 -16.10 -5.10 4.41
N TRP A 275 -16.29 -5.66 3.21
CA TRP A 275 -16.64 -4.94 1.99
C TRP A 275 -18.15 -4.81 1.74
N ARG A 276 -18.97 -5.60 2.44
CA ARG A 276 -20.42 -5.51 2.29
C ARG A 276 -20.92 -4.21 2.92
N SER A 277 -21.92 -3.60 2.29
CA SER A 277 -22.64 -2.47 2.88
C SER A 277 -23.35 -2.95 4.15
N ALA A 278 -23.61 -2.07 5.12
CA ALA A 278 -24.48 -2.41 6.26
C ALA A 278 -25.88 -2.88 5.79
N SER A 279 -26.31 -2.44 4.60
CA SER A 279 -27.55 -2.81 3.92
C SER A 279 -27.55 -4.22 3.28
N ASP A 280 -26.39 -4.87 3.16
CA ASP A 280 -26.23 -6.15 2.45
C ASP A 280 -26.19 -7.37 3.41
N VAL A 281 -26.37 -7.14 4.71
CA VAL A 281 -26.51 -8.22 5.71
C VAL A 281 -27.98 -8.65 5.73
N PRO A 282 -28.32 -9.90 5.35
CA PRO A 282 -29.69 -10.38 5.49
C PRO A 282 -30.09 -10.27 6.97
N PRO A 283 -31.32 -9.84 7.30
CA PRO A 283 -31.78 -9.84 8.68
C PRO A 283 -31.61 -11.25 9.24
N SER A 284 -30.96 -11.35 10.39
CA SER A 284 -30.79 -12.59 11.12
C SER A 284 -32.20 -13.10 11.47
N GLY A 285 -32.63 -14.14 10.75
CA GLY A 285 -33.82 -14.91 11.08
C GLY A 285 -33.52 -15.94 12.17
#